data_AF-A0A6G7SHY0-F1
#
_entry.id   AF-A0A6G7SHY0-F1
#
_cell.length_a   1.000
_cell.length_b   1.000
_cell.length_c   1.000
_cell.angle_alpha   90.00
_cell.angle_beta   90.00
_cell.angle_gamma   90.00
#
_symmetry.space_group_name_H-M   'P 1'
#
loop_
_entity.id
_entity.type
_entity.pdbx_description
1 polymer ?
#
loop_
_entity_poly.entity_id
_entity_poly.type
_entity_poly.pdbx_seq_one_letter_code
_entity_poly.pdbx_strand_id
1 'polypeptide(L)'
;PAPNPNNCSLGQDPTDSPDRLCEDGQPITSNISRKIHILILATTRSGSSFVGQLFNQHSDVFYLFEPLYHVQYTLIPKMPQTKSTTDRRVMLGASRDLLRSLYDCDLYFMENYIKPQPVNHTTDRLFRRGASKALCSVPVCDTLGPSDIYLEEGDCIKKCGSLNLTLAMESCKDHGHVAIKTVRVPEVNDLRALVEDPRLNLKVIQLVR
;
A
#
# COMPACT_ATOMS: atom_id res chain seq x y z
N PRO A 1 -26.63 -28.39 9.67
CA PRO A 1 -26.70 -29.85 9.92
C PRO A 1 -25.47 -30.54 9.34
N ALA A 2 -24.52 -30.91 10.20
CA ALA A 2 -23.24 -31.50 9.80
C ALA A 2 -23.43 -32.91 9.20
N PRO A 3 -22.61 -33.36 8.22
CA PRO A 3 -22.59 -34.74 7.81
C PRO A 3 -21.69 -35.59 8.73
N ASN A 4 -22.21 -36.75 9.11
CA ASN A 4 -21.66 -37.73 10.03
C ASN A 4 -20.69 -38.69 9.30
N PRO A 5 -19.58 -39.12 9.91
CA PRO A 5 -18.63 -40.06 9.33
C PRO A 5 -19.09 -41.50 9.60
N ASN A 6 -18.89 -42.43 8.66
CA ASN A 6 -18.66 -43.87 8.88
C ASN A 6 -18.94 -44.65 7.58
N ASN A 7 -17.89 -45.10 6.91
CA ASN A 7 -17.88 -46.40 6.23
C ASN A 7 -16.43 -46.78 5.86
N CYS A 8 -15.81 -47.62 6.67
CA CYS A 8 -14.62 -48.39 6.29
C CYS A 8 -14.97 -49.86 6.42
N SER A 9 -14.96 -50.57 5.30
CA SER A 9 -15.21 -52.01 5.22
C SER A 9 -13.92 -52.78 5.45
N LEU A 10 -13.98 -53.82 6.28
CA LEU A 10 -12.90 -54.80 6.47
C LEU A 10 -12.68 -55.64 5.20
N GLY A 11 -11.43 -55.74 4.75
CA GLY A 11 -10.95 -56.74 3.81
C GLY A 11 -9.77 -57.50 4.41
N GLN A 12 -9.90 -58.82 4.51
CA GLN A 12 -8.92 -59.77 5.02
C GLN A 12 -7.90 -60.14 3.94
N ASP A 13 -6.60 -60.02 4.22
CA ASP A 13 -5.58 -60.95 3.70
C ASP A 13 -4.29 -60.89 4.54
N PRO A 14 -3.74 -62.00 5.06
CA PRO A 14 -2.65 -61.98 6.03
C PRO A 14 -1.28 -62.24 5.38
N THR A 15 -0.73 -61.25 4.66
CA THR A 15 0.72 -61.28 4.29
C THR A 15 1.39 -59.92 4.03
N ASP A 16 0.76 -58.78 4.32
CA ASP A 16 1.38 -57.47 4.07
C ASP A 16 1.65 -56.67 5.35
N SER A 17 2.80 -55.98 5.36
CA SER A 17 3.39 -55.24 6.47
C SER A 17 2.54 -54.06 6.97
N PRO A 18 2.67 -53.62 8.25
CA PRO A 18 1.72 -52.72 8.89
C PRO A 18 2.05 -51.24 8.60
N ASP A 19 1.69 -50.75 7.42
CA ASP A 19 1.62 -49.31 7.16
C ASP A 19 0.16 -48.82 7.16
N ARG A 20 -0.10 -47.96 8.14
CA ARG A 20 -1.36 -47.32 8.53
C ARG A 20 -1.98 -46.56 7.34
N LEU A 21 -3.24 -46.85 6.97
CA LEU A 21 -4.48 -46.21 7.48
C LEU A 21 -4.46 -44.67 7.46
N CYS A 22 -5.12 -44.13 6.42
CA CYS A 22 -5.88 -42.87 6.36
C CYS A 22 -5.52 -41.73 7.33
N GLU A 23 -4.64 -40.83 6.87
CA GLU A 23 -4.51 -39.42 7.26
C GLU A 23 -3.99 -38.69 6.01
N ASP A 24 -4.42 -37.50 5.62
CA ASP A 24 -5.55 -36.65 5.97
C ASP A 24 -5.63 -35.64 4.82
N GLY A 25 -6.78 -35.00 4.63
CA GLY A 25 -7.04 -34.13 3.47
C GLY A 25 -5.93 -33.11 3.22
N GLN A 26 -5.50 -32.99 1.95
CA GLN A 26 -4.71 -31.85 1.53
C GLN A 26 -5.38 -30.57 2.04
N PRO A 27 -4.68 -29.67 2.75
CA PRO A 27 -5.21 -28.36 3.02
C PRO A 27 -5.25 -27.61 1.68
N ILE A 28 -6.39 -27.69 0.99
CA ILE A 28 -6.78 -26.67 0.02
C ILE A 28 -7.08 -25.42 0.83
N THR A 29 -6.04 -24.66 1.13
CA THR A 29 -5.95 -23.20 1.21
C THR A 29 -4.53 -22.92 1.67
N SER A 30 -3.61 -22.77 0.73
CA SER A 30 -2.42 -21.97 1.02
C SER A 30 -2.94 -20.61 1.47
N ASN A 31 -2.66 -20.25 2.72
CA ASN A 31 -2.85 -18.93 3.28
C ASN A 31 -1.99 -17.94 2.48
N ILE A 32 -2.41 -17.57 1.26
CA ILE A 32 -1.99 -16.32 0.64
C ILE A 32 -2.67 -15.27 1.49
N SER A 33 -1.97 -14.78 2.52
CA SER A 33 -2.38 -13.60 3.26
C SER A 33 -2.68 -12.51 2.23
N ARG A 34 -3.95 -12.22 2.00
CA ARG A 34 -4.35 -11.21 1.02
C ARG A 34 -3.84 -9.87 1.53
N LYS A 35 -2.89 -9.27 0.79
CA LYS A 35 -2.33 -7.95 1.10
C LYS A 35 -3.42 -6.99 1.56
N ILE A 36 -3.30 -6.51 2.79
CA ILE A 36 -4.24 -5.54 3.37
C ILE A 36 -3.83 -4.16 2.88
N HIS A 37 -4.79 -3.45 2.32
CA HIS A 37 -4.64 -2.08 1.86
C HIS A 37 -5.29 -1.18 2.90
N ILE A 38 -4.58 -0.15 3.35
CA ILE A 38 -5.03 0.70 4.45
C ILE A 38 -5.07 2.14 3.96
N LEU A 39 -6.25 2.74 3.94
CA LEU A 39 -6.43 4.16 3.65
C LEU A 39 -6.66 4.93 4.96
N ILE A 40 -5.71 5.77 5.34
CA ILE A 40 -5.87 6.74 6.42
C ILE A 40 -6.43 8.02 5.80
N LEU A 41 -7.76 8.16 5.87
CA LEU A 41 -8.50 9.30 5.33
C LEU A 41 -8.77 10.30 6.45
N ALA A 42 -8.32 11.54 6.28
CA ALA A 42 -8.38 12.52 7.35
C ALA A 42 -8.40 13.96 6.84
N THR A 43 -8.57 14.93 7.74
CA THR A 43 -8.30 16.34 7.48
C THR A 43 -6.95 16.77 8.06
N THR A 44 -6.48 17.98 7.76
CA THR A 44 -5.23 18.49 8.35
C THR A 44 -5.37 18.66 9.87
N ARG A 45 -4.27 18.49 10.60
CA ARG A 45 -4.22 18.64 12.09
C ARG A 45 -5.15 17.68 12.86
N SER A 46 -5.52 16.55 12.26
CA SER A 46 -6.34 15.47 12.86
C SER A 46 -5.54 14.41 13.64
N GLY A 47 -4.21 14.52 13.68
CA GLY A 47 -3.34 13.46 14.21
C GLY A 47 -3.06 12.32 13.22
N SER A 48 -3.56 12.39 11.98
CA SER A 48 -3.34 11.36 10.95
C SER A 48 -1.87 11.08 10.62
N SER A 49 -0.98 12.07 10.75
CA SER A 49 0.46 11.83 10.60
C SER A 49 1.03 10.93 11.71
N PHE A 50 0.54 11.07 12.94
CA PHE A 50 0.93 10.22 14.07
C PHE A 50 0.41 8.79 13.86
N VAL A 51 -0.88 8.64 13.50
CA VAL A 51 -1.45 7.32 13.17
C VAL A 51 -0.72 6.64 12.02
N GLY A 52 -0.37 7.39 10.97
CA GLY A 52 0.44 6.87 9.87
C GLY A 52 1.82 6.37 10.30
N GLN A 53 2.47 7.05 11.26
CA GLN A 53 3.75 6.58 11.80
C GLN A 53 3.62 5.27 12.58
N LEU A 54 2.48 5.00 13.25
CA LEU A 54 2.25 3.70 13.90
C LEU A 54 2.31 2.54 12.89
N PHE A 55 1.71 2.72 11.71
CA PHE A 55 1.79 1.74 10.62
C PHE A 55 3.20 1.65 10.04
N ASN A 56 3.88 2.78 9.86
CA ASN A 56 5.24 2.85 9.33
C ASN A 56 6.29 2.16 10.23
N GLN A 57 5.98 1.88 11.51
CA GLN A 57 6.86 1.10 12.38
C GLN A 57 6.77 -0.41 12.15
N HIS A 58 5.70 -0.89 11.52
CA HIS A 58 5.52 -2.32 11.27
C HIS A 58 6.39 -2.75 10.07
N SER A 59 7.23 -3.78 10.25
CA SER A 59 8.20 -4.22 9.23
C SER A 59 7.55 -4.70 7.92
N ASP A 60 6.30 -5.15 8.00
CA ASP A 60 5.56 -5.69 6.85
C ASP A 60 4.61 -4.67 6.19
N VAL A 61 4.67 -3.39 6.56
CA VAL A 61 3.82 -2.33 5.99
C VAL A 61 4.65 -1.35 5.17
N PHE A 62 4.32 -1.25 3.87
CA PHE A 62 4.81 -0.18 3.01
C PHE A 62 3.94 1.07 3.18
N TYR A 63 4.49 2.11 3.81
CA TYR A 63 3.75 3.34 4.11
C TYR A 63 4.06 4.47 3.13
N LEU A 64 3.02 5.18 2.66
CA LEU A 64 3.15 6.39 1.83
C LEU A 64 2.46 7.60 2.48
N PHE A 65 3.21 8.69 2.60
CA PHE A 65 2.71 9.95 3.13
C PHE A 65 2.15 10.83 2.00
N GLU A 66 0.82 10.99 1.95
CA GLU A 66 0.16 11.98 1.10
C GLU A 66 0.51 11.98 -0.40
N PRO A 67 0.49 10.82 -1.10
CA PRO A 67 0.84 10.76 -2.52
C PRO A 67 -0.06 11.63 -3.43
N LEU A 68 -1.32 11.87 -3.01
CA LEU A 68 -2.26 12.74 -3.71
C LEU A 68 -1.85 14.23 -3.74
N TYR A 69 -0.81 14.63 -3.00
CA TYR A 69 -0.21 15.95 -3.15
C TYR A 69 0.12 16.26 -4.61
N HIS A 70 0.69 15.29 -5.33
CA HIS A 70 1.12 15.45 -6.72
C HIS A 70 -0.06 15.63 -7.69
N VAL A 71 -1.16 14.92 -7.46
CA VAL A 71 -2.39 15.07 -8.25
C VAL A 71 -2.94 16.48 -8.09
N GLN A 72 -3.08 16.92 -6.82
CA GLN A 72 -3.55 18.26 -6.51
C GLN A 72 -2.65 19.34 -7.10
N TYR A 73 -1.33 19.22 -6.91
CA TYR A 73 -0.34 20.17 -7.40
C TYR A 73 -0.31 20.26 -8.93
N THR A 74 -0.45 19.14 -9.64
CA THR A 74 -0.41 19.11 -11.11
C THR A 74 -1.71 19.60 -11.75
N LEU A 75 -2.87 19.34 -11.12
CA LEU A 75 -4.17 19.63 -11.71
C LEU A 75 -4.73 21.01 -11.31
N ILE A 76 -4.49 21.50 -10.09
CA ILE A 76 -5.01 22.81 -9.66
C ILE A 76 -4.58 23.96 -10.58
N PRO A 77 -3.30 24.10 -10.98
CA PRO A 77 -2.88 25.22 -11.84
C PRO A 77 -3.51 25.19 -13.24
N LYS A 78 -4.01 24.03 -13.67
CA LYS A 78 -4.62 23.83 -15.00
C LYS A 78 -6.13 24.05 -15.00
N MET A 79 -6.74 24.25 -13.83
CA MET A 79 -8.17 24.44 -13.70
C MET A 79 -8.49 25.94 -13.70
N PRO A 80 -9.49 26.40 -14.49
CA PRO A 80 -9.96 27.77 -14.42
C PRO A 80 -10.45 28.11 -12.99
N GLN A 81 -10.33 29.37 -12.58
CA GLN A 81 -10.67 29.85 -11.23
C GLN A 81 -12.15 29.61 -10.84
N THR A 82 -13.00 29.26 -11.80
CA THR A 82 -14.35 28.77 -11.58
C THR A 82 -14.28 27.28 -11.24
N LYS A 83 -14.40 26.92 -9.94
CA LYS A 83 -14.44 25.52 -9.48
C LYS A 83 -15.63 24.78 -10.09
N SER A 84 -15.47 24.27 -11.31
CA SER A 84 -16.52 23.53 -12.00
C SER A 84 -16.69 22.15 -11.37
N THR A 85 -17.91 21.64 -11.38
CA THR A 85 -18.20 20.26 -10.93
C THR A 85 -17.40 19.24 -11.75
N THR A 86 -17.12 19.53 -13.03
CA THR A 86 -16.28 18.74 -13.92
C THR A 86 -14.84 18.67 -13.41
N ASP A 87 -14.26 19.80 -13.00
CA ASP A 87 -12.88 19.86 -12.50
C ASP A 87 -12.70 19.04 -11.22
N ARG A 88 -13.70 19.10 -10.33
CA ARG A 88 -13.73 18.26 -9.13
C ARG A 88 -13.75 16.77 -9.49
N ARG A 89 -14.58 16.37 -10.46
CA ARG A 89 -14.65 14.97 -10.92
C ARG A 89 -13.33 14.49 -11.51
N VAL A 90 -12.65 15.32 -12.29
CA VAL A 90 -11.33 14.99 -12.87
C VAL A 90 -10.29 14.77 -11.77
N MET A 91 -10.21 15.67 -10.79
CA MET A 91 -9.27 15.54 -9.67
C MET A 91 -9.56 14.29 -8.82
N LEU A 92 -10.83 13.99 -8.55
CA LEU A 92 -11.22 12.80 -7.79
C LEU A 92 -10.97 11.51 -8.57
N GLY A 93 -11.23 11.50 -9.88
CA GLY A 93 -10.90 10.38 -10.76
C GLY A 93 -9.41 10.08 -10.76
N ALA A 94 -8.57 11.09 -11.01
CA ALA A 94 -7.11 10.96 -10.96
C ALA A 94 -6.61 10.50 -9.58
N SER A 95 -7.23 10.98 -8.50
CA SER A 95 -6.91 10.56 -7.13
C SER A 95 -7.24 9.09 -6.89
N ARG A 96 -8.43 8.65 -7.32
CA ARG A 96 -8.87 7.25 -7.22
C ARG A 96 -7.93 6.33 -8.00
N ASP A 97 -7.60 6.70 -9.24
CA ASP A 97 -6.78 5.89 -10.12
C ASP A 97 -5.35 5.77 -9.59
N LEU A 98 -4.79 6.87 -9.07
CA LEU A 98 -3.49 6.84 -8.40
C LEU A 98 -3.50 5.96 -7.15
N LEU A 99 -4.51 6.07 -6.29
CA LEU A 99 -4.61 5.20 -5.10
C LEU A 99 -4.71 3.72 -5.51
N ARG A 100 -5.52 3.40 -6.52
CA ARG A 100 -5.66 2.02 -7.01
C ARG A 100 -4.33 1.44 -7.47
N SER A 101 -3.58 2.21 -8.25
CA SER A 101 -2.25 1.85 -8.76
C SER A 101 -1.24 1.61 -7.63
N LEU A 102 -1.21 2.52 -6.66
CA LEU A 102 -0.28 2.42 -5.53
C LEU A 102 -0.55 1.21 -4.63
N TYR A 103 -1.82 0.82 -4.48
CA TYR A 103 -2.16 -0.41 -3.74
C TYR A 103 -1.72 -1.68 -4.47
N ASP A 104 -1.63 -1.67 -5.80
CA ASP A 104 -0.99 -2.74 -6.58
C ASP A 104 0.55 -2.60 -6.65
N CYS A 105 1.13 -1.66 -5.91
CA CYS A 105 2.55 -1.31 -5.94
C CYS A 105 3.07 -0.83 -7.31
N ASP A 106 2.19 -0.35 -8.19
CA ASP A 106 2.62 0.36 -9.41
C ASP A 106 2.87 1.84 -9.09
N LEU A 107 4.14 2.14 -8.78
CA LEU A 107 4.61 3.49 -8.47
C LEU A 107 4.92 4.31 -9.73
N TYR A 108 5.03 3.71 -10.92
CA TYR A 108 5.29 4.46 -12.15
C TYR A 108 4.10 5.36 -12.52
N PHE A 109 2.89 4.99 -12.12
CA PHE A 109 1.71 5.84 -12.30
C PHE A 109 1.87 7.24 -11.65
N MET A 110 2.69 7.36 -10.61
CA MET A 110 3.00 8.65 -9.98
C MET A 110 3.76 9.62 -10.88
N GLU A 111 4.54 9.12 -11.84
CA GLU A 111 5.38 9.95 -12.71
C GLU A 111 4.56 10.95 -13.52
N ASN A 112 3.30 10.62 -13.81
CA ASN A 112 2.34 11.50 -14.46
C ASN A 112 2.08 12.79 -13.67
N TYR A 113 2.24 12.75 -12.34
CA TYR A 113 1.90 13.83 -11.42
C TYR A 113 3.11 14.48 -10.72
N ILE A 114 4.30 13.88 -10.80
CA ILE A 114 5.53 14.46 -10.23
C ILE A 114 6.08 15.53 -11.19
N LYS A 115 6.54 16.66 -10.63
CA LYS A 115 7.11 17.79 -11.37
C LYS A 115 8.43 18.26 -10.74
N PRO A 116 9.53 18.42 -11.52
CA PRO A 116 9.72 17.94 -12.90
C PRO A 116 9.47 16.45 -13.07
N GLN A 117 9.22 16.02 -14.32
CA GLN A 117 8.99 14.62 -14.63
C GLN A 117 10.22 13.79 -14.26
N PRO A 118 10.04 12.62 -13.63
CA PRO A 118 11.16 11.72 -13.34
C PRO A 118 11.94 11.34 -14.59
N VAL A 119 13.26 11.18 -14.45
CA VAL A 119 14.15 10.74 -15.53
C VAL A 119 14.66 9.37 -15.16
N ASN A 120 14.53 8.38 -16.06
CA ASN A 120 14.87 6.98 -15.77
C ASN A 120 14.23 6.49 -14.45
N HIS A 121 12.94 6.76 -14.27
CA HIS A 121 12.17 6.43 -13.07
C HIS A 121 12.76 6.98 -11.75
N THR A 122 13.61 8.01 -11.83
CA THR A 122 14.32 8.58 -10.69
C THR A 122 13.87 10.02 -10.42
N THR A 123 13.66 10.37 -9.14
CA THR A 123 13.19 11.71 -8.74
C THR A 123 13.62 12.10 -7.33
N ASP A 124 13.94 13.38 -7.14
CA ASP A 124 14.14 14.02 -5.82
C ASP A 124 12.85 14.69 -5.30
N ARG A 125 11.77 14.70 -6.10
CA ARG A 125 10.57 15.51 -5.85
C ARG A 125 9.40 14.77 -5.24
N LEU A 126 9.56 13.53 -4.81
CA LEU A 126 8.50 12.84 -4.09
C LEU A 126 8.22 13.54 -2.75
N PHE A 127 7.04 14.16 -2.66
CA PHE A 127 6.55 14.84 -1.46
C PHE A 127 6.73 13.98 -0.21
N ARG A 128 7.55 14.48 0.72
CA ARG A 128 7.80 13.87 2.03
C ARG A 128 8.17 12.38 1.97
N ARG A 129 8.95 11.98 0.97
CA ARG A 129 9.40 10.57 0.82
C ARG A 129 10.06 10.02 2.08
N GLY A 130 10.79 10.85 2.82
CA GLY A 130 11.51 10.43 4.02
C GLY A 130 10.61 10.09 5.22
N ALA A 131 9.31 10.37 5.13
CA ALA A 131 8.34 9.91 6.12
C ALA A 131 8.06 8.40 6.03
N SER A 132 8.46 7.74 4.94
CA SER A 132 8.33 6.31 4.74
C SER A 132 9.63 5.60 5.11
N LYS A 133 9.56 4.68 6.06
CA LYS A 133 10.72 3.88 6.48
C LYS A 133 11.21 2.99 5.34
N ALA A 134 10.28 2.38 4.59
CA ALA A 134 10.60 1.52 3.45
C ALA A 134 11.36 2.26 2.33
N LEU A 135 11.09 3.57 2.13
CA LEU A 135 11.84 4.40 1.17
C LEU A 135 13.18 4.92 1.72
N CYS A 136 13.41 4.75 3.02
CA CYS A 136 14.63 5.10 3.75
C CYS A 136 15.32 3.85 4.29
N SER A 137 15.26 2.74 3.56
CA SER A 137 15.85 1.46 3.94
C SER A 137 16.25 0.71 2.67
N VAL A 138 17.09 -0.30 2.83
CA VAL A 138 17.43 -1.22 1.74
C VAL A 138 16.18 -1.92 1.20
N PRO A 139 16.06 -2.16 -0.13
CA PRO A 139 17.04 -1.83 -1.18
C PRO A 139 16.90 -0.40 -1.74
N VAL A 140 15.90 0.38 -1.31
CA VAL A 140 15.60 1.72 -1.88
C VAL A 140 16.69 2.74 -1.54
N CYS A 141 17.26 2.62 -0.35
CA CYS A 141 18.38 3.42 0.12
C CYS A 141 19.43 2.51 0.75
N ASP A 142 20.57 2.37 0.08
CA ASP A 142 21.69 1.50 0.44
C ASP A 142 22.81 2.23 1.21
N THR A 143 22.74 3.56 1.30
CA THR A 143 23.74 4.39 1.97
C THR A 143 23.61 4.41 3.50
N LEU A 144 22.51 3.86 4.04
CA LEU A 144 22.23 3.87 5.47
C LEU A 144 22.86 2.65 6.16
N GLY A 145 23.59 2.92 7.22
CA GLY A 145 24.30 1.89 7.99
C GLY A 145 23.55 1.43 9.24
N PRO A 146 24.12 0.47 9.99
CA PRO A 146 23.54 -0.05 11.24
C PRO A 146 23.33 1.01 12.34
N SER A 147 24.01 2.15 12.26
CA SER A 147 23.87 3.27 13.19
C SER A 147 22.68 4.19 12.88
N ASP A 148 22.02 4.02 11.73
CA ASP A 148 20.95 4.89 11.23
C ASP A 148 19.54 4.42 11.64
N ILE A 149 19.44 3.70 12.76
CA ILE A 149 18.18 3.06 13.24
C ILE A 149 17.06 4.08 13.45
N TYR A 150 17.40 5.30 13.88
CA TYR A 150 16.49 6.41 14.12
C TYR A 150 16.84 7.59 13.23
N LEU A 151 16.48 7.48 11.95
CA LEU A 151 16.71 8.53 10.98
C LEU A 151 15.51 9.48 10.89
N GLU A 152 15.76 10.78 11.05
CA GLU A 152 14.73 11.78 10.76
C GLU A 152 14.48 11.86 9.24
N GLU A 153 13.27 12.25 8.84
CA GLU A 153 12.87 12.37 7.43
C GLU A 153 13.84 13.23 6.61
N GLY A 154 14.31 14.35 7.19
CA GLY A 154 15.23 15.25 6.52
C GLY A 154 16.60 14.62 6.26
N ASP A 155 17.08 13.79 7.17
CA ASP A 155 18.38 13.14 7.06
C ASP A 155 18.34 11.94 6.12
N CYS A 156 17.20 11.22 6.06
CA CYS A 156 16.93 10.26 5.00
C CYS A 156 17.12 10.90 3.62
N ILE A 157 16.50 12.06 3.39
CA ILE A 157 16.55 12.68 2.07
C ILE A 157 17.97 13.06 1.69
N LYS A 158 18.74 13.61 2.63
CA LYS A 158 20.15 14.01 2.40
C LYS A 158 21.04 12.80 2.12
N LYS A 159 20.90 11.70 2.86
CA LYS A 159 21.76 10.50 2.73
C LYS A 159 21.40 9.64 1.52
N CYS A 160 20.11 9.50 1.22
CA CYS A 160 19.61 8.60 0.18
C CYS A 160 19.58 9.22 -1.23
N GLY A 161 19.81 10.53 -1.37
CA GLY A 161 19.88 11.18 -2.70
C GLY A 161 18.54 11.17 -3.48
N SER A 162 18.56 10.77 -4.75
CA SER A 162 17.34 10.67 -5.55
C SER A 162 16.64 9.33 -5.34
N LEU A 163 15.30 9.32 -5.35
CA LEU A 163 14.51 8.11 -5.22
C LEU A 163 14.40 7.39 -6.57
N ASN A 164 14.76 6.11 -6.62
CA ASN A 164 14.46 5.23 -7.74
C ASN A 164 13.09 4.56 -7.52
N LEU A 165 12.12 4.83 -8.39
CA LEU A 165 10.76 4.31 -8.29
C LEU A 165 10.66 2.81 -8.59
N THR A 166 11.61 2.24 -9.35
CA THR A 166 11.69 0.80 -9.59
C THR A 166 12.00 0.07 -8.29
N LEU A 167 13.04 0.48 -7.57
CA LEU A 167 13.40 -0.10 -6.26
C LEU A 167 12.30 0.10 -5.22
N ALA A 168 11.64 1.26 -5.24
CA ALA A 168 10.51 1.53 -4.36
C ALA A 168 9.31 0.60 -4.63
N MET A 169 9.05 0.28 -5.89
CA MET A 169 8.02 -0.67 -6.29
C MET A 169 8.36 -2.10 -5.87
N GLU A 170 9.60 -2.53 -6.04
CA GLU A 170 10.08 -3.84 -5.55
C GLU A 170 9.91 -3.94 -4.04
N SER A 171 10.38 -2.92 -3.30
CA SER A 171 10.16 -2.81 -1.86
C SER A 171 8.68 -2.89 -1.50
N CYS A 172 7.79 -2.16 -2.18
CA CYS A 172 6.35 -2.25 -1.94
C CYS A 172 5.79 -3.67 -2.16
N LYS A 173 6.27 -4.38 -3.18
CA LYS A 173 5.84 -5.76 -3.49
C LYS A 173 6.28 -6.74 -2.40
N ASP A 174 7.47 -6.53 -1.84
CA ASP A 174 8.03 -7.36 -0.77
C ASP A 174 7.32 -7.20 0.58
N HIS A 175 6.65 -6.07 0.82
CA HIS A 175 5.83 -5.89 2.02
C HIS A 175 4.46 -6.55 1.86
N GLY A 176 3.95 -7.18 2.91
CA GLY A 176 2.65 -7.82 2.94
C GLY A 176 1.48 -6.85 2.96
N HIS A 177 1.67 -5.59 3.38
CA HIS A 177 0.61 -4.59 3.51
C HIS A 177 1.02 -3.22 2.96
N VAL A 178 0.04 -2.41 2.55
CA VAL A 178 0.27 -1.05 2.04
C VAL A 178 -0.63 -0.07 2.78
N ALA A 179 -0.03 0.96 3.39
CA ALA A 179 -0.75 2.00 4.11
C ALA A 179 -0.53 3.37 3.45
N ILE A 180 -1.62 4.03 3.05
CA ILE A 180 -1.57 5.34 2.42
C ILE A 180 -2.34 6.34 3.26
N LYS A 181 -1.68 7.44 3.62
CA LYS A 181 -2.32 8.56 4.30
C LYS A 181 -2.68 9.67 3.33
N THR A 182 -3.88 10.23 3.42
CA THR A 182 -4.28 11.39 2.61
C THR A 182 -5.18 12.36 3.36
N VAL A 183 -5.08 13.65 2.99
CA VAL A 183 -5.97 14.72 3.46
C VAL A 183 -6.65 15.49 2.32
N ARG A 184 -6.52 14.98 1.09
CA ARG A 184 -6.94 15.66 -0.15
C ARG A 184 -8.21 15.08 -0.77
N VAL A 185 -8.87 14.19 -0.04
CA VAL A 185 -10.15 13.60 -0.42
C VAL A 185 -11.18 14.10 0.59
N PRO A 186 -12.22 14.83 0.16
CA PRO A 186 -13.20 15.42 1.08
C PRO A 186 -13.95 14.39 1.90
N GLU A 187 -14.49 13.37 1.24
CA GLU A 187 -15.36 12.37 1.87
C GLU A 187 -15.04 10.96 1.36
N VAL A 188 -15.29 9.94 2.19
CA VAL A 188 -15.07 8.53 1.80
C VAL A 188 -15.90 8.13 0.58
N ASN A 189 -17.09 8.73 0.41
CA ASN A 189 -17.97 8.50 -0.73
C ASN A 189 -17.35 8.92 -2.06
N ASP A 190 -16.43 9.89 -2.06
CA ASP A 190 -15.71 10.28 -3.28
C ASP A 190 -14.77 9.16 -3.78
N LEU A 191 -14.44 8.18 -2.93
CA LEU A 191 -13.64 7.00 -3.25
C LEU A 191 -14.45 5.70 -3.26
N ARG A 192 -15.79 5.77 -3.33
CA ARG A 192 -16.66 4.59 -3.29
C ARG A 192 -16.22 3.46 -4.24
N ALA A 193 -15.90 3.81 -5.49
CA ALA A 193 -15.44 2.82 -6.48
C ALA A 193 -14.11 2.13 -6.12
N LEU A 194 -13.25 2.77 -5.32
CA LEU A 194 -12.03 2.15 -4.79
C LEU A 194 -12.34 1.26 -3.58
N VAL A 195 -13.23 1.72 -2.69
CA VAL A 195 -13.63 1.01 -1.47
C VAL A 195 -14.41 -0.26 -1.78
N GLU A 196 -15.24 -0.22 -2.83
CA GLU A 196 -16.06 -1.36 -3.27
C GLU A 196 -15.33 -2.27 -4.28
N ASP A 197 -14.07 -1.99 -4.66
CA ASP A 197 -13.31 -2.85 -5.59
C ASP A 197 -13.00 -4.21 -4.94
N PRO A 198 -13.58 -5.33 -5.43
CA PRO A 198 -13.40 -6.65 -4.81
C PRO A 198 -11.98 -7.19 -4.93
N ARG A 199 -11.14 -6.59 -5.78
CA ARG A 199 -9.72 -6.94 -5.93
C ARG A 199 -8.86 -6.36 -4.81
N LEU A 200 -9.39 -5.38 -4.07
CA LEU A 200 -8.71 -4.74 -2.95
C LEU A 200 -9.27 -5.21 -1.61
N ASN A 201 -8.40 -5.75 -0.74
CA ASN A 201 -8.71 -5.88 0.68
C ASN A 201 -8.51 -4.53 1.40
N LEU A 202 -9.32 -3.53 1.06
CA LEU A 202 -9.17 -2.16 1.58
C LEU A 202 -9.84 -1.98 2.95
N LYS A 203 -9.10 -1.36 3.88
CA LYS A 203 -9.57 -0.90 5.19
C LYS A 203 -9.42 0.61 5.27
N VAL A 204 -10.49 1.31 5.63
CA VAL A 204 -10.47 2.77 5.76
C VAL A 204 -10.46 3.15 7.23
N ILE A 205 -9.50 3.96 7.62
CA ILE A 205 -9.43 4.60 8.93
C ILE A 205 -9.75 6.06 8.72
N GLN A 206 -10.97 6.46 9.10
CA GLN A 206 -11.41 7.85 9.02
C GLN A 206 -11.06 8.57 10.33
N LEU A 207 -10.24 9.62 10.24
CA LEU A 207 -10.02 10.53 11.38
C LEU A 207 -10.86 11.78 11.19
N VAL A 208 -11.83 11.96 12.08
CA VAL A 208 -12.73 13.12 12.11
C VAL A 208 -12.30 14.06 13.24
N ARG A 209 -12.37 15.36 13.00
CA ARG A 209 -12.14 16.42 13.98
C ARG A 209 -13.35 17.34 14.02
#